data_AF-A0A7S1S183-F1
#
_entry.id   AF-A0A7S1S183-F1
#
_cell.length_a   1.000
_cell.length_b   1.000
_cell.length_c   1.000
_cell.angle_alpha   90.00
_cell.angle_beta   90.00
_cell.angle_gamma   90.00
#
_symmetry.space_group_name_H-M   'P 1'
#
loop_
_entity.id
_entity.type
_entity.pdbx_description
1 polymer ?
#
loop_
_entity_poly.entity_id
_entity_poly.type
_entity_poly.pdbx_seq_one_letter_code
_entity_poly.pdbx_strand_id
1 'polypeptide(L)'
;VEVRRTAVEALSSVAERGNEETIYAVSAFLGHQRPEVRQAAVGALVRVAETSDASAVTAVKVLLEDPSPEIRRSAIAALGKLLEAGDESVAQELSLLLEHKEVDIREAAGEVISRLSQK
;
A
#
# COMPACT_ATOMS: atom_id res chain seq x y z
N VAL A 1 20.04 9.35 -6.61
CA VAL A 1 18.66 9.72 -6.24
C VAL A 1 17.63 9.02 -7.13
N GLU A 2 17.82 9.02 -8.46
CA GLU A 2 17.02 8.21 -9.40
C GLU A 2 17.21 6.70 -9.22
N VAL A 3 18.45 6.23 -9.07
CA VAL A 3 18.80 4.80 -9.16
C VAL A 3 17.94 3.87 -8.30
N ARG A 4 17.66 4.20 -7.03
CA ARG A 4 16.86 3.32 -6.15
C ARG A 4 15.38 3.30 -6.51
N ARG A 5 14.80 4.46 -6.86
CA ARG A 5 13.42 4.54 -7.36
C ARG A 5 13.29 3.75 -8.67
N THR A 6 14.20 4.00 -9.60
CA THR A 6 14.24 3.34 -10.90
C THR A 6 14.46 1.83 -10.75
N ALA A 7 15.28 1.39 -9.78
CA ALA A 7 15.45 -0.03 -9.49
C ALA A 7 14.15 -0.68 -8.98
N VAL A 8 13.44 -0.04 -8.06
CA VAL A 8 12.13 -0.53 -7.57
C VAL A 8 11.11 -0.59 -8.71
N GLU A 9 11.07 0.43 -9.56
CA GLU A 9 10.19 0.47 -10.74
C GLU A 9 10.54 -0.62 -11.76
N ALA A 10 11.83 -0.81 -12.06
CA ALA A 10 12.31 -1.82 -13.00
C ALA A 10 12.01 -3.23 -12.50
N LEU A 11 12.34 -3.54 -11.23
CA LEU A 11 12.02 -4.83 -10.61
C LEU A 11 10.53 -5.15 -10.70
N SER A 12 9.69 -4.15 -10.43
CA SER A 12 8.22 -4.33 -10.48
C SER A 12 7.66 -4.47 -11.89
N SER A 13 8.38 -3.99 -12.90
CA SER A 13 7.93 -4.06 -14.30
C SER A 13 8.17 -5.42 -14.95
N VAL A 14 9.14 -6.18 -14.43
CA VAL A 14 9.54 -7.49 -14.96
C VAL A 14 9.06 -8.65 -14.12
N ALA A 15 8.65 -8.40 -12.86
CA ALA A 15 8.17 -9.45 -11.97
C ALA A 15 6.75 -9.89 -12.33
N GLU A 16 6.52 -11.20 -12.22
CA GLU A 16 5.18 -11.78 -12.26
C GLU A 16 4.39 -11.38 -11.02
N ARG A 17 3.07 -11.25 -11.17
CA ARG A 17 2.17 -11.00 -10.04
C ARG A 17 2.23 -12.22 -9.10
N GLY A 18 2.31 -11.98 -7.79
CA GLY A 18 2.48 -13.01 -6.77
C GLY A 18 3.93 -13.43 -6.51
N ASN A 19 4.92 -12.80 -7.14
CA ASN A 19 6.32 -13.14 -6.89
C ASN A 19 6.75 -12.70 -5.48
N GLU A 20 6.77 -13.65 -4.55
CA GLU A 20 7.10 -13.43 -3.13
C GLU A 20 8.48 -12.78 -2.93
N GLU A 21 9.49 -13.19 -3.69
CA GLU A 21 10.85 -12.62 -3.59
C GLU A 21 10.85 -11.13 -3.96
N THR A 22 10.11 -10.76 -5.00
CA THR A 22 9.94 -9.37 -5.41
C THR A 22 9.14 -8.58 -4.38
N ILE A 23 8.05 -9.15 -3.85
CA ILE A 23 7.25 -8.51 -2.79
C ILE A 23 8.13 -8.24 -1.57
N TYR A 24 8.94 -9.20 -1.15
CA TYR A 24 9.88 -9.06 -0.05
C TYR A 24 10.93 -7.98 -0.34
N ALA A 25 11.58 -8.04 -1.51
CA ALA A 25 12.60 -7.08 -1.90
C ALA A 25 12.06 -5.64 -1.98
N VAL A 26 10.85 -5.45 -2.52
CA VAL A 26 10.20 -4.14 -2.60
C VAL A 26 9.79 -3.66 -1.20
N SER A 27 9.29 -4.54 -0.33
CA SER A 27 8.89 -4.20 1.04
C SER A 27 10.02 -3.59 1.87
N ALA A 28 11.28 -4.00 1.60
CA ALA A 28 12.45 -3.41 2.25
C ALA A 28 12.62 -1.91 1.98
N PHE A 29 12.03 -1.38 0.91
CA PHE A 29 12.09 0.04 0.56
C PHE A 29 11.01 0.90 1.24
N LEU A 30 10.04 0.28 1.93
CA LEU A 30 9.02 1.02 2.68
C LEU A 30 9.61 1.76 3.89
N GLY A 31 10.74 1.31 4.45
CA GLY A 31 11.44 2.00 5.53
C GLY A 31 12.46 3.06 5.07
N HIS A 32 12.51 3.37 3.77
CA HIS A 32 13.56 4.22 3.22
C HIS A 32 13.43 5.67 3.70
N GLN A 33 14.56 6.33 4.02
CA GLN A 33 14.58 7.70 4.57
C GLN A 33 13.85 8.73 3.69
N ARG A 34 13.94 8.52 2.37
CA ARG A 34 13.32 9.40 1.37
C ARG A 34 11.87 9.00 1.06
N PRO A 35 10.90 9.91 1.17
CA PRO A 35 9.49 9.61 0.93
C PRO A 35 9.22 9.19 -0.51
N GLU A 36 9.92 9.74 -1.51
CA GLU A 36 9.70 9.38 -2.91
C GLU A 36 10.02 7.90 -3.19
N VAL A 37 10.98 7.33 -2.46
CA VAL A 37 11.34 5.91 -2.58
C VAL A 37 10.28 5.04 -1.89
N ARG A 38 9.76 5.47 -0.73
CA ARG A 38 8.66 4.77 -0.05
C ARG A 38 7.41 4.74 -0.92
N GLN A 39 7.06 5.87 -1.54
CA GLN A 39 5.91 5.95 -2.45
C GLN A 39 6.08 5.03 -3.67
N ALA A 40 7.28 4.97 -4.26
CA ALA A 40 7.57 4.06 -5.36
C ALA A 40 7.44 2.59 -4.93
N ALA A 41 7.89 2.25 -3.72
CA ALA A 41 7.74 0.91 -3.15
C ALA A 41 6.27 0.53 -2.93
N VAL A 42 5.44 1.45 -2.44
CA VAL A 42 3.99 1.23 -2.32
C VAL A 42 3.35 0.96 -3.68
N GLY A 43 3.66 1.77 -4.69
CA GLY A 43 3.13 1.58 -6.05
C GLY A 43 3.62 0.29 -6.71
N ALA A 44 4.86 -0.12 -6.39
CA ALA A 44 5.42 -1.39 -6.79
C ALA A 44 4.66 -2.58 -6.19
N LEU A 45 4.43 -2.59 -4.87
CA LEU A 45 3.68 -3.65 -4.19
C LEU A 45 2.29 -3.85 -4.78
N VAL A 46 1.56 -2.78 -5.06
CA VAL A 46 0.24 -2.86 -5.70
C VAL A 46 0.27 -3.56 -7.07
N ARG A 47 1.39 -3.46 -7.80
CA ARG A 47 1.54 -4.09 -9.12
C ARG A 47 1.92 -5.56 -9.01
N VAL A 48 2.87 -5.87 -8.12
CA VAL A 48 3.47 -7.22 -8.04
C VAL A 48 2.74 -8.15 -7.08
N ALA A 49 1.96 -7.64 -6.12
CA ALA A 49 1.23 -8.47 -5.19
C ALA A 49 -0.02 -9.09 -5.82
N GLU A 50 -0.38 -10.28 -5.37
CA GLU A 50 -1.71 -10.84 -5.63
C GLU A 50 -2.79 -10.03 -4.91
N THR A 51 -4.03 -10.21 -5.38
CA THR A 51 -5.19 -9.65 -4.67
C THR A 51 -5.30 -10.36 -3.32
N SER A 52 -5.52 -9.59 -2.25
CA SER A 52 -5.54 -10.05 -0.86
C SER A 52 -4.23 -10.74 -0.40
N ASP A 53 -3.09 -10.39 -1.00
CA ASP A 53 -1.77 -10.84 -0.54
C ASP A 53 -1.48 -10.29 0.88
N ALA A 54 -1.48 -11.19 1.86
CA ALA A 54 -1.31 -10.86 3.26
C ALA A 54 0.04 -10.20 3.58
N SER A 55 1.10 -10.58 2.86
CA SER A 55 2.45 -10.04 3.04
C SER A 55 2.50 -8.58 2.57
N ALA A 56 1.95 -8.30 1.38
CA ALA A 56 1.87 -6.96 0.83
C ALA A 56 0.97 -6.06 1.68
N VAL A 57 -0.19 -6.55 2.12
CA VAL A 57 -1.11 -5.81 3.01
C VAL A 57 -0.40 -5.46 4.33
N THR A 58 0.25 -6.43 4.97
CA THR A 58 0.98 -6.19 6.23
C THR A 58 2.11 -5.20 6.05
N ALA A 59 2.87 -5.30 4.96
CA ALA A 59 3.96 -4.37 4.65
C ALA A 59 3.44 -2.94 4.49
N VAL A 60 2.35 -2.74 3.73
CA VAL A 60 1.76 -1.42 3.49
C VAL A 60 1.16 -0.81 4.76
N LYS A 61 0.58 -1.60 5.68
CA LYS A 61 0.03 -1.10 6.96
C LYS A 61 1.04 -0.31 7.80
N VAL A 62 2.31 -0.68 7.76
CA VAL A 62 3.36 0.02 8.52
C VAL A 62 3.42 1.50 8.15
N LEU A 63 3.07 1.85 6.91
CA LEU A 63 3.09 3.22 6.41
C LEU A 63 1.90 4.08 6.84
N LEU A 64 0.92 3.51 7.56
CA LEU A 64 -0.16 4.28 8.17
C LEU A 64 0.35 5.19 9.29
N GLU A 65 1.47 4.83 9.93
CA GLU A 65 2.14 5.65 10.94
C GLU A 65 3.34 6.42 10.34
N ASP A 66 3.42 6.54 9.01
CA ASP A 66 4.49 7.29 8.36
C ASP A 66 4.42 8.79 8.73
N PRO A 67 5.57 9.43 9.01
CA PRO A 67 5.59 10.86 9.34
C PRO A 67 5.08 11.75 8.21
N SER A 68 5.10 11.28 6.95
CA SER A 68 4.60 12.01 5.80
C SER A 68 3.11 11.70 5.55
N PRO A 69 2.21 12.70 5.61
CA PRO A 69 0.79 12.52 5.28
C PRO A 69 0.56 11.96 3.87
N GLU A 70 1.38 12.37 2.90
CA GLU A 70 1.31 11.87 1.52
C GLU A 70 1.60 10.37 1.42
N ILE A 71 2.51 9.86 2.25
CA ILE A 71 2.81 8.43 2.32
C ILE A 71 1.69 7.67 3.02
N ARG A 72 1.11 8.21 4.09
CA ARG A 72 -0.07 7.62 4.73
C ARG A 72 -1.24 7.47 3.77
N ARG A 73 -1.55 8.53 3.01
CA ARG A 73 -2.57 8.50 1.96
C ARG A 73 -2.26 7.47 0.88
N SER A 74 -1.00 7.41 0.45
CA SER A 74 -0.54 6.40 -0.53
C SER A 74 -0.74 4.97 -0.01
N ALA A 75 -0.49 4.73 1.28
CA ALA A 75 -0.69 3.44 1.92
C ALA A 75 -2.17 3.04 1.93
N ILE A 76 -3.07 3.94 2.31
CA ILE A 76 -4.51 3.69 2.34
C ILE A 76 -5.06 3.40 0.92
N ALA A 77 -4.63 4.20 -0.07
CA ALA A 77 -4.98 3.97 -1.46
C ALA A 77 -4.45 2.62 -1.99
N ALA A 78 -3.28 2.19 -1.53
CA ALA A 78 -2.71 0.89 -1.88
C ALA A 78 -3.45 -0.27 -1.20
N LEU A 79 -3.80 -0.16 0.08
CA LEU A 79 -4.65 -1.13 0.78
C LEU A 79 -5.97 -1.31 0.02
N GLY A 80 -6.64 -0.22 -0.38
CA GLY A 80 -7.87 -0.31 -1.19
C GLY A 80 -7.71 -0.89 -2.59
N LYS A 81 -6.48 -1.13 -3.09
CA LYS A 81 -6.20 -1.80 -4.37
C LYS A 81 -5.74 -3.24 -4.17
N LEU A 82 -5.02 -3.51 -3.08
CA LEU A 82 -4.56 -4.84 -2.69
C LEU A 82 -5.73 -5.68 -2.19
N LEU A 83 -6.66 -5.05 -1.48
CA LEU A 83 -7.83 -5.68 -0.90
C LEU A 83 -8.96 -5.80 -1.94
N GLU A 84 -9.55 -6.99 -2.06
CA GLU A 84 -10.69 -7.23 -2.96
C GLU A 84 -12.00 -6.66 -2.39
N ALA A 85 -12.85 -6.11 -3.27
CA ALA A 85 -14.19 -5.72 -2.85
C ALA A 85 -15.02 -6.97 -2.54
N GLY A 86 -15.57 -7.06 -1.32
CA GLY A 86 -16.41 -8.18 -0.89
C GLY A 86 -15.75 -9.17 0.08
N ASP A 87 -14.45 -9.00 0.36
CA ASP A 87 -13.78 -9.74 1.43
C ASP A 87 -14.06 -9.07 2.79
N GLU A 88 -14.62 -9.83 3.73
CA GLU A 88 -15.03 -9.34 5.05
C GLU A 88 -13.84 -8.83 5.88
N SER A 89 -12.64 -9.37 5.63
CA SER A 89 -11.41 -8.88 6.27
C SER A 89 -11.11 -7.43 5.88
N VAL A 90 -11.44 -7.04 4.65
CA VAL A 90 -11.24 -5.69 4.10
C VAL A 90 -12.15 -4.69 4.78
N ALA A 91 -13.40 -5.06 5.02
CA ALA A 91 -14.37 -4.20 5.68
C ALA A 91 -13.95 -3.90 7.13
N GLN A 92 -13.49 -4.92 7.88
CA GLN A 92 -12.97 -4.71 9.24
C GLN A 92 -11.73 -3.81 9.23
N GLU A 93 -10.82 -4.07 8.30
CA GLU A 93 -9.56 -3.34 8.22
C GLU A 93 -9.75 -1.86 7.91
N LEU A 94 -10.61 -1.55 6.94
CA LEU A 94 -10.94 -0.17 6.59
C LEU A 94 -11.79 0.50 7.68
N SER A 95 -12.63 -0.24 8.40
CA SER A 95 -13.38 0.30 9.55
C SER A 95 -12.46 0.74 10.68
N LEU A 96 -11.40 -0.02 10.97
CA LEU A 96 -10.38 0.41 11.93
C LEU A 96 -9.69 1.72 11.52
N LEU A 97 -9.50 1.94 10.22
CA LEU A 97 -8.92 3.19 9.71
C LEU A 97 -9.87 4.39 9.85
N LEU A 98 -11.19 4.17 9.82
CA LEU A 98 -12.18 5.21 10.13
C LEU A 98 -12.14 5.66 11.59
N GLU A 99 -11.64 4.82 12.49
CA GLU A 99 -11.47 5.16 13.91
C GLU A 99 -10.07 5.68 14.23
N HIS A 100 -9.19 5.82 13.23
CA HIS A 100 -7.82 6.23 13.42
C HIS A 100 -7.71 7.65 14.01
N LYS A 101 -6.72 7.88 14.88
CA LYS A 101 -6.49 9.18 15.57
C LYS A 101 -6.27 10.34 14.59
N GLU A 102 -5.57 10.06 13.49
CA GLU A 102 -5.21 11.04 12.46
C GLU A 102 -6.38 11.29 11.48
N VAL A 103 -6.74 12.56 11.30
CA VAL A 103 -7.88 12.99 10.45
C VAL A 103 -7.67 12.55 8.99
N ASP A 104 -6.46 12.71 8.47
CA ASP A 104 -6.15 12.38 7.07
C ASP A 104 -6.28 10.88 6.78
N ILE A 105 -6.07 10.03 7.78
CA ILE A 105 -6.28 8.58 7.64
C ILE A 105 -7.78 8.28 7.57
N ARG A 106 -8.58 8.88 8.45
CA ARG A 106 -10.04 8.66 8.45
C ARG A 106 -10.68 9.11 7.14
N GLU A 107 -10.28 10.28 6.63
CA GLU A 107 -10.79 10.81 5.35
C GLU A 107 -10.44 9.88 4.19
N ALA A 108 -9.16 9.51 4.05
CA ALA A 108 -8.71 8.63 2.99
C ALA A 108 -9.36 7.23 3.08
N ALA A 109 -9.60 6.72 4.28
CA ALA A 109 -10.30 5.44 4.48
C ALA A 109 -11.76 5.53 3.99
N GLY A 110 -12.47 6.61 4.31
CA GLY A 110 -13.84 6.87 3.83
C GLY A 110 -13.93 6.94 2.32
N GLU A 111 -12.95 7.56 1.66
CA GLU A 111 -12.85 7.60 0.20
C GLU A 111 -12.65 6.20 -0.40
N VAL A 112 -11.75 5.41 0.18
CA VAL A 112 -11.49 4.03 -0.28
C VAL A 112 -12.72 3.15 -0.11
N ILE A 113 -13.39 3.21 1.04
CA ILE A 113 -14.63 2.45 1.30
C ILE A 113 -15.69 2.84 0.27
N SER A 114 -15.93 4.15 0.09
CA SER A 114 -16.92 4.65 -0.87
C SER A 114 -16.64 4.13 -2.29
N ARG A 115 -15.36 4.08 -2.68
CA ARG A 115 -14.94 3.54 -3.98
C ARG A 115 -15.16 2.02 -4.09
N LEU A 116 -14.94 1.28 -3.01
CA LEU A 116 -15.15 -0.18 -2.98
C LEU A 116 -16.64 -0.53 -2.97
N SER A 117 -17.50 0.27 -2.34
CA SER A 117 -18.96 0.06 -2.33
C SER A 117 -19.65 0.41 -3.65
N GLN A 118 -18.97 1.13 -4.55
CA GLN A 118 -19.49 1.49 -5.89
C GLN A 118 -19.06 0.51 -7.00
N LYS A 119 -18.19 -0.45 -6.69
CA LYS A 119 -17.79 -1.52 -7.61
C LYS A 119 -18.73 -2.70 -7.50
#